data_AF-A0A0X7BCG4-F1
#
_entry.id   AF-A0A0X7BCG4-F1
#
_cell.length_a   1.000
_cell.length_b   1.000
_cell.length_c   1.000
_cell.angle_alpha   90.00
_cell.angle_beta   90.00
_cell.angle_gamma   90.00
#
_symmetry.space_group_name_H-M   'P 1'
#
loop_
_entity.id
_entity.type
_entity.pdbx_description
1 polymer ?
#
loop_
_entity_poly.entity_id
_entity_poly.type
_entity_poly.pdbx_seq_one_letter_code
_entity_poly.pdbx_strand_id
1 'polypeptide(L)'
;MILEISFRFLFDTFLGVLVVVFLMIVAVLYFSLYQFKKLILLLKWSTVINDKVLNAIVYDGDFSTSADNLEPFSENSSFRDLFLEKLVDSEKKFSGAANEQINKLFTDYKLEKEAFNKIYQKKPSLIAGGIKELSAMRVQKALPNIAVFLTHPSPIVYQEAQYAMINLKGFDGLNFLNTIPNVISEWQQLRLLLSITDIPSGSEESIDLWLRSANDSVVVFTLRLLRKFQLLSLYSSVLNLFNHRSDQVRIQAVETVQSLENSTTIQHLTDSFKNQSEEVQVEIVRILKTSKDPRSIEFLKEQLTTHSLVKLRIFAAEALLELDQKEYLITLRKDSDSSNELVQIINHAIQEKIC
;
A
#
# COMPACT_ATOMS: atom_id res chain seq x y z
N MET A 1 52.47 26.19 -50.86
CA MET A 1 51.07 26.66 -50.91
C MET A 1 50.08 25.62 -50.37
N ILE A 2 49.99 24.40 -50.92
CA ILE A 2 49.05 23.35 -50.40
C ILE A 2 49.34 22.96 -48.93
N LEU A 3 50.61 22.84 -48.54
CA LEU A 3 51.00 22.48 -47.17
C LEU A 3 50.66 23.56 -46.12
N GLU A 4 50.82 24.84 -46.46
CA GLU A 4 50.49 25.97 -45.56
C GLU A 4 48.98 26.13 -45.37
N ILE A 5 48.19 25.88 -46.41
CA ILE A 5 46.72 25.88 -46.33
C ILE A 5 46.27 24.75 -45.40
N SER A 6 46.89 23.57 -45.47
CA SER A 6 46.60 22.46 -44.57
C SER A 6 46.97 22.74 -43.11
N PHE A 7 48.08 23.43 -42.87
CA PHE A 7 48.52 23.77 -41.49
C PHE A 7 47.62 24.83 -40.85
N ARG A 8 47.23 25.87 -41.60
CA ARG A 8 46.27 26.87 -41.13
C ARG A 8 44.91 26.25 -40.80
N PHE A 9 44.42 25.36 -41.65
CA PHE A 9 43.16 24.63 -41.40
C PHE A 9 43.23 23.78 -40.12
N LEU A 10 44.31 23.02 -39.91
CA LEU A 10 44.50 22.24 -38.68
C LEU A 10 44.57 23.14 -37.43
N PHE A 11 45.23 24.30 -37.52
CA PHE A 11 45.31 25.25 -36.42
C PHE A 11 43.94 25.85 -36.07
N ASP A 12 43.15 26.27 -37.08
CA ASP A 12 41.82 26.84 -36.88
C ASP A 12 40.84 25.81 -36.30
N THR A 13 40.90 24.55 -36.76
CA THR A 13 40.09 23.47 -36.18
C THR A 13 40.48 23.17 -34.73
N PHE A 14 41.77 23.12 -34.40
CA PHE A 14 42.24 22.93 -33.03
C PHE A 14 41.79 24.07 -32.11
N LEU A 15 41.93 25.31 -32.56
CA LEU A 15 41.47 26.49 -31.82
C LEU A 15 39.96 26.44 -31.60
N GLY A 16 39.19 26.05 -32.61
CA GLY A 16 37.74 25.86 -32.51
C GLY A 16 37.37 24.82 -31.44
N VAL A 17 38.02 23.66 -31.43
CA VAL A 17 37.81 22.63 -30.41
C VAL A 17 38.14 23.15 -29.01
N LEU A 18 39.25 23.88 -28.86
CA LEU A 18 39.67 24.42 -27.56
C LEU A 18 38.68 25.46 -27.01
N VAL A 19 38.10 26.29 -27.88
CA VAL A 19 37.02 27.23 -27.51
C VAL A 19 35.77 26.49 -27.07
N VAL A 20 35.36 25.44 -27.79
CA VAL A 20 34.18 24.63 -27.41
C VAL A 20 34.38 23.95 -26.05
N VAL A 21 35.56 23.36 -25.81
CA VAL A 21 35.90 22.75 -24.52
C VAL A 21 35.89 23.79 -23.40
N PHE A 22 36.46 24.97 -23.65
CA PHE A 22 36.45 26.07 -22.69
C PHE A 22 35.03 26.53 -22.36
N LEU A 23 34.17 26.72 -23.37
CA LEU A 23 32.75 27.07 -23.17
C LEU A 23 32.00 26.00 -22.38
N MET A 24 32.28 24.72 -22.63
CA MET A 24 31.68 23.61 -21.90
C MET A 24 32.10 23.62 -20.43
N ILE A 25 33.39 23.88 -20.14
CA ILE A 25 33.90 24.01 -18.76
C ILE A 25 33.21 25.19 -18.05
N VAL A 26 33.12 26.34 -18.70
CA VAL A 26 32.44 27.53 -18.15
C VAL A 26 30.97 27.23 -17.88
N ALA A 27 30.26 26.54 -18.79
CA ALA A 27 28.87 26.15 -18.60
C ALA A 27 28.67 25.20 -17.41
N VAL A 28 29.55 24.19 -17.25
CA VAL A 28 29.51 23.25 -16.13
C VAL A 28 29.79 23.96 -14.81
N LEU A 29 30.79 24.85 -14.77
CA LEU A 29 31.10 25.66 -13.58
C LEU A 29 29.94 26.58 -13.22
N TYR A 30 29.35 27.26 -14.21
CA TYR A 30 28.18 28.12 -14.00
C TYR A 30 27.00 27.33 -13.45
N PHE A 31 26.68 26.16 -14.04
CA PHE A 31 25.60 25.30 -13.57
C PHE A 31 25.87 24.77 -12.15
N SER A 32 27.10 24.34 -11.86
CA SER A 32 27.51 23.89 -10.53
C SER A 32 27.33 24.98 -9.47
N LEU A 33 27.78 26.20 -9.76
CA LEU A 33 27.62 27.35 -8.86
C LEU A 33 26.16 27.75 -8.68
N TYR A 34 25.35 27.69 -9.74
CA TYR A 34 23.91 27.93 -9.67
C TYR A 34 23.23 26.91 -8.75
N GLN A 35 23.52 25.62 -8.92
CA GLN A 35 22.99 24.56 -8.06
C GLN A 35 23.48 24.69 -6.61
N PHE A 36 24.74 25.05 -6.41
CA PHE A 36 25.30 25.25 -5.07
C PHE A 36 24.64 26.43 -4.34
N LYS A 37 24.43 27.57 -5.03
CA LYS A 37 23.69 28.71 -4.47
C LYS A 37 22.26 28.34 -4.12
N LYS A 38 21.57 27.60 -5.00
CA LYS A 38 20.22 27.11 -4.76
C LYS A 38 20.18 26.19 -3.54
N LEU A 39 21.14 25.28 -3.41
CA LEU A 39 21.25 24.37 -2.27
C LEU A 39 21.44 25.13 -0.95
N ILE A 40 22.37 26.10 -0.91
CA ILE A 40 22.59 26.92 0.29
C ILE A 40 21.31 27.68 0.68
N LEU A 41 20.59 28.23 -0.30
CA LEU A 41 19.33 28.93 -0.06
C LEU A 41 18.28 28.00 0.54
N LEU A 42 18.12 26.80 -0.03
CA LEU A 42 17.20 25.77 0.48
C LEU A 42 17.57 25.31 1.90
N LEU A 43 18.86 25.15 2.20
CA LEU A 43 19.33 24.82 3.55
C LEU A 43 18.99 25.94 4.53
N LYS A 44 19.27 27.20 4.19
CA LYS A 44 18.93 28.36 5.02
C LYS A 44 17.43 28.42 5.30
N TRP A 45 16.61 28.28 4.26
CA TRP A 45 15.15 28.25 4.39
C TRP A 45 14.68 27.07 5.23
N SER A 46 15.24 25.88 5.02
CA SER A 46 14.90 24.70 5.82
C SER A 46 15.22 24.92 7.30
N THR A 47 16.34 25.56 7.64
CA THR A 47 16.68 25.86 9.04
C THR A 47 15.67 26.82 9.65
N VAL A 48 15.32 27.89 8.94
CA VAL A 48 14.33 28.89 9.41
C VAL A 48 12.94 28.26 9.60
N ILE A 49 12.49 27.44 8.65
CA ILE A 49 11.20 26.75 8.73
C ILE A 49 11.18 25.76 9.89
N ASN A 50 12.23 24.93 10.01
CA ASN A 50 12.29 23.92 11.07
C ASN A 50 12.30 24.55 12.46
N ASP A 51 13.04 25.65 12.64
CA ASP A 51 13.05 26.40 13.90
C ASP A 51 11.64 26.92 14.24
N LYS A 52 10.93 27.49 13.26
CA LYS A 52 9.54 27.94 13.47
C LYS A 52 8.60 26.80 13.83
N VAL A 53 8.67 25.66 13.12
CA VAL A 53 7.82 24.49 13.39
C VAL A 53 8.12 23.92 14.78
N LEU A 54 9.41 23.80 15.14
CA LEU A 54 9.82 23.31 16.46
C LEU A 54 9.33 24.23 17.57
N ASN A 55 9.51 25.54 17.42
CA ASN A 55 9.07 26.52 18.40
C ASN A 55 7.54 26.52 18.56
N ALA A 56 6.79 26.35 17.47
CA ALA A 56 5.33 26.22 17.53
C ALA A 56 4.89 24.96 18.28
N ILE A 57 5.57 23.82 18.08
CA ILE A 57 5.26 22.56 18.75
C ILE A 57 5.64 22.59 20.24
N VAL A 58 6.79 23.15 20.59
CA VAL A 58 7.35 23.09 21.96
C VAL A 58 6.73 24.13 22.89
N TYR A 59 6.42 25.33 22.40
CA TYR A 59 5.99 26.47 23.23
C TYR A 59 4.51 26.83 23.10
N ASP A 60 3.70 25.93 22.52
CA ASP A 60 2.24 26.04 22.39
C ASP A 60 1.72 27.38 21.82
N GLY A 61 2.56 28.07 21.04
CA GLY A 61 2.23 29.36 20.43
C GLY A 61 2.37 30.61 21.32
N ASP A 62 2.77 30.48 22.59
CA ASP A 62 2.81 31.60 23.55
C ASP A 62 4.12 32.40 23.57
N PHE A 63 5.18 31.92 22.91
CA PHE A 63 6.45 32.66 22.79
C PHE A 63 6.50 33.51 21.52
N SER A 64 5.76 34.61 21.52
CA SER A 64 5.80 35.67 20.51
C SER A 64 7.01 36.60 20.68
N THR A 65 8.24 36.07 20.70
CA THR A 65 9.47 36.89 20.92
C THR A 65 10.64 36.53 20.01
N SER A 66 10.41 35.81 18.92
CA SER A 66 11.31 35.91 17.76
C SER A 66 10.62 36.78 16.72
N ALA A 67 11.26 37.91 16.36
CA ALA A 67 10.91 38.66 15.15
C ALA A 67 10.56 37.67 14.04
N ASP A 68 9.44 37.87 13.35
CA ASP A 68 8.93 36.89 12.39
C ASP A 68 9.88 36.78 11.19
N ASN A 69 10.96 36.01 11.37
CA ASN A 69 12.06 35.87 10.44
C ASN A 69 11.61 35.20 9.12
N LEU A 70 10.35 34.77 9.05
CA LEU A 70 9.68 34.28 7.84
C LEU A 70 9.07 35.39 6.98
N GLU A 71 8.68 36.55 7.53
CA GLU A 71 8.09 37.65 6.74
C GLU A 71 8.91 38.04 5.50
N PRO A 72 10.25 38.15 5.54
CA PRO A 72 11.01 38.53 4.34
C PRO A 72 10.96 37.48 3.21
N PHE A 73 10.56 36.24 3.51
CA PHE A 73 10.50 35.14 2.53
C PHE A 73 9.06 34.67 2.24
N SER A 74 8.07 35.18 2.98
CA SER A 74 6.69 34.68 2.97
C SER A 74 5.98 34.81 1.62
N GLU A 75 6.41 35.75 0.78
CA GLU A 75 5.90 35.99 -0.58
C GLU A 75 6.60 35.13 -1.66
N ASN A 76 7.73 34.49 -1.33
CA ASN A 76 8.48 33.70 -2.31
C ASN A 76 7.83 32.32 -2.52
N SER A 77 7.31 32.06 -3.71
CA SER A 77 6.65 30.79 -4.05
C SER A 77 7.49 29.55 -3.75
N SER A 78 8.80 29.56 -4.05
CA SER A 78 9.68 28.41 -3.75
C SER A 78 9.91 28.21 -2.25
N PHE A 79 9.92 29.30 -1.47
CA PHE A 79 9.97 29.22 -0.01
C PHE A 79 8.67 28.65 0.55
N ARG A 80 7.52 29.14 0.07
CA ARG A 80 6.19 28.67 0.49
C ARG A 80 5.98 27.20 0.14
N ASP A 81 6.44 26.77 -1.03
CA ASP A 81 6.43 25.36 -1.45
C ASP A 81 7.25 24.48 -0.50
N LEU A 82 8.48 24.91 -0.19
CA LEU A 82 9.33 24.19 0.77
C LEU A 82 8.70 24.18 2.17
N PHE A 83 8.09 25.29 2.58
CA PHE A 83 7.42 25.38 3.88
C PHE A 83 6.26 24.39 3.97
N LEU A 84 5.40 24.36 2.95
CA LEU A 84 4.31 23.40 2.87
C LEU A 84 4.81 21.95 2.88
N GLU A 85 5.87 21.64 2.13
CA GLU A 85 6.50 20.31 2.15
C GLU A 85 6.98 19.92 3.57
N LYS A 86 7.64 20.85 4.28
CA LYS A 86 8.11 20.63 5.65
C LYS A 86 6.97 20.46 6.65
N LEU A 87 5.87 21.19 6.50
CA LEU A 87 4.69 21.01 7.33
C LEU A 87 4.08 19.62 7.10
N VAL A 88 3.95 19.17 5.85
CA VAL A 88 3.44 17.83 5.52
C VAL A 88 4.35 16.72 6.06
N ASP A 89 5.66 16.90 5.98
CA ASP A 89 6.61 15.94 6.55
C ASP A 89 6.58 15.90 8.08
N SER A 90 6.22 17.03 8.71
CA SER A 90 6.05 17.14 10.16
C SER A 90 4.72 16.51 10.59
N GLU A 91 3.64 16.74 9.86
CA GLU A 91 2.29 16.20 10.14
C GLU A 91 2.34 14.68 10.33
N LYS A 92 3.10 13.97 9.48
CA LYS A 92 3.28 12.52 9.58
C LYS A 92 4.00 12.03 10.83
N LYS A 93 4.79 12.89 11.47
CA LYS A 93 5.66 12.55 12.61
C LYS A 93 5.04 12.94 13.94
N PHE A 94 4.05 13.83 13.94
CA PHE A 94 3.48 14.44 15.13
C PHE A 94 1.96 14.23 15.17
N SER A 95 1.44 13.94 16.36
CA SER A 95 -0.01 13.72 16.61
C SER A 95 -0.47 14.56 17.80
N GLY A 96 -1.78 14.70 18.00
CA GLY A 96 -2.35 15.52 19.09
C GLY A 96 -2.04 17.01 18.95
N ALA A 97 -1.76 17.70 20.07
CA ALA A 97 -1.52 19.14 20.12
C ALA A 97 -0.43 19.62 19.14
N ALA A 98 0.65 18.84 18.97
CA ALA A 98 1.71 19.16 18.00
C ALA A 98 1.19 19.20 16.55
N ASN A 99 0.27 18.32 16.18
CA ASN A 99 -0.38 18.30 14.86
C ASN A 99 -1.31 19.50 14.69
N GLU A 100 -2.01 19.92 15.75
CA GLU A 100 -2.85 21.12 15.74
C GLU A 100 -2.03 22.39 15.47
N GLN A 101 -0.84 22.52 16.07
CA GLN A 101 0.05 23.64 15.82
C GLN A 101 0.59 23.65 14.36
N ILE A 102 0.87 22.48 13.78
CA ILE A 102 1.24 22.35 12.36
C ILE A 102 0.09 22.84 11.45
N ASN A 103 -1.14 22.43 11.74
CA ASN A 103 -2.32 22.87 10.98
C ASN A 103 -2.59 24.38 11.14
N LYS A 104 -2.29 24.94 12.32
CA LYS A 104 -2.36 26.38 12.57
C LYS A 104 -1.35 27.13 11.70
N LEU A 105 -0.09 26.70 11.65
CA LEU A 105 0.92 27.29 10.75
C LEU A 105 0.50 27.23 9.27
N PHE A 106 -0.07 26.11 8.83
CA PHE A 106 -0.59 25.99 7.48
C PHE A 106 -1.67 27.05 7.16
N THR A 107 -2.55 27.31 8.12
CA THR A 107 -3.65 28.28 8.00
C THR A 107 -3.14 29.72 8.08
N ASP A 108 -2.31 30.05 9.07
CA ASP A 108 -1.78 31.39 9.33
C ASP A 108 -0.99 31.92 8.12
N TYR A 109 -0.19 31.06 7.49
CA TYR A 109 0.59 31.41 6.31
C TYR A 109 -0.18 31.23 4.99
N LYS A 110 -1.46 30.83 5.03
CA LYS A 110 -2.35 30.65 3.86
C LYS A 110 -1.73 29.75 2.78
N LEU A 111 -1.04 28.69 3.19
CA LEU A 111 -0.28 27.80 2.30
C LEU A 111 -1.17 26.93 1.42
N GLU A 112 -2.44 26.83 1.78
CA GLU A 112 -3.48 26.17 0.99
C GLU A 112 -3.50 26.60 -0.49
N LYS A 113 -3.30 27.90 -0.77
CA LYS A 113 -3.26 28.42 -2.14
C LYS A 113 -2.18 27.72 -2.98
N GLU A 114 -1.02 27.41 -2.40
CA GLU A 114 0.07 26.74 -3.12
C GLU A 114 -0.27 25.30 -3.44
N ALA A 115 -0.92 24.60 -2.51
CA ALA A 115 -1.39 23.25 -2.73
C ALA A 115 -2.43 23.20 -3.87
N PHE A 116 -3.36 24.17 -3.92
CA PHE A 116 -4.30 24.31 -5.03
C PHE A 116 -3.61 24.67 -6.35
N ASN A 117 -2.63 25.57 -6.34
CA ASN A 117 -1.86 25.92 -7.54
C ASN A 117 -1.19 24.69 -8.17
N LYS A 118 -0.77 23.72 -7.36
CA LYS A 118 -0.17 22.45 -7.82
C LYS A 118 -1.18 21.51 -8.47
N ILE A 119 -2.40 21.36 -7.94
CA ILE A 119 -3.41 20.48 -8.56
C ILE A 119 -3.89 21.01 -9.92
N TYR A 120 -3.80 22.31 -10.17
CA TYR A 120 -4.12 22.91 -11.48
C TYR A 120 -2.99 22.81 -12.51
N GLN A 121 -1.82 22.28 -12.14
CA GLN A 121 -0.72 22.06 -13.08
C GLN A 121 -1.01 20.87 -14.00
N LYS A 122 -0.31 20.82 -15.13
CA LYS A 122 -0.41 19.69 -16.08
C LYS A 122 0.48 18.50 -15.71
N LYS A 123 1.57 18.75 -14.97
CA LYS A 123 2.57 17.72 -14.67
C LYS A 123 2.02 16.77 -13.60
N PRO A 124 1.89 15.45 -13.87
CA PRO A 124 1.28 14.50 -12.93
C PRO A 124 1.92 14.52 -11.54
N SER A 125 3.24 14.67 -11.45
CA SER A 125 3.95 14.73 -10.16
C SER A 125 3.56 15.96 -9.33
N LEU A 126 3.27 17.10 -9.97
CA LEU A 126 2.83 18.30 -9.27
C LEU A 126 1.39 18.14 -8.81
N ILE A 127 0.51 17.59 -9.65
CA ILE A 127 -0.87 17.28 -9.27
C ILE A 127 -0.91 16.37 -8.05
N ALA A 128 -0.19 15.24 -8.11
CA ALA A 128 -0.10 14.30 -7.00
C ALA A 128 0.47 14.95 -5.73
N GLY A 129 1.50 15.80 -5.88
CA GLY A 129 2.05 16.59 -4.77
C GLY A 129 1.01 17.50 -4.12
N GLY A 130 0.24 18.24 -4.92
CA GLY A 130 -0.84 19.10 -4.43
C GLY A 130 -1.96 18.32 -3.73
N ILE A 131 -2.39 17.18 -4.29
CA ILE A 131 -3.39 16.31 -3.66
C ILE A 131 -2.88 15.79 -2.30
N LYS A 132 -1.63 15.33 -2.26
CA LYS A 132 -0.97 14.86 -1.02
C LYS A 132 -0.94 15.95 0.04
N GLU A 133 -0.57 17.18 -0.33
CA GLU A 133 -0.49 18.32 0.57
C GLU A 133 -1.87 18.71 1.12
N LEU A 134 -2.88 18.81 0.26
CA LEU A 134 -4.27 19.09 0.65
C LEU A 134 -4.83 18.01 1.57
N SER A 135 -4.52 16.74 1.28
CA SER A 135 -4.94 15.59 2.08
C SER A 135 -4.28 15.59 3.46
N ALA A 136 -2.96 15.75 3.53
CA ALA A 136 -2.21 15.76 4.79
C ALA A 136 -2.66 16.90 5.72
N MET A 137 -2.93 18.08 5.15
CA MET A 137 -3.43 19.25 5.87
C MET A 137 -4.96 19.25 6.10
N ARG A 138 -5.62 18.12 5.83
CA ARG A 138 -7.07 17.89 6.06
C ARG A 138 -7.98 18.97 5.43
N VAL A 139 -7.64 19.43 4.23
CA VAL A 139 -8.39 20.46 3.51
C VAL A 139 -9.70 19.88 2.93
N GLN A 140 -10.77 19.96 3.70
CA GLN A 140 -12.07 19.38 3.31
C GLN A 140 -12.66 19.98 2.01
N LYS A 141 -12.51 21.29 1.80
CA LYS A 141 -13.04 21.95 0.59
C LYS A 141 -12.34 21.54 -0.70
N ALA A 142 -11.20 20.84 -0.64
CA ALA A 142 -10.53 20.31 -1.81
C ALA A 142 -11.19 19.04 -2.36
N LEU A 143 -12.11 18.41 -1.63
CA LEU A 143 -12.75 17.15 -2.02
C LEU A 143 -13.34 17.16 -3.45
N PRO A 144 -14.11 18.18 -3.88
CA PRO A 144 -14.64 18.20 -5.25
C PRO A 144 -13.53 18.25 -6.29
N ASN A 145 -12.45 18.98 -6.04
CA ASN A 145 -11.31 19.06 -6.95
C ASN A 145 -10.52 17.75 -7.00
N ILE A 146 -10.34 17.08 -5.85
CA ILE A 146 -9.64 15.80 -5.74
C ILE A 146 -10.44 14.69 -6.43
N ALA A 147 -11.77 14.68 -6.29
CA ALA A 147 -12.64 13.64 -6.88
C ALA A 147 -12.49 13.52 -8.41
N VAL A 148 -12.26 14.63 -9.11
CA VAL A 148 -12.03 14.65 -10.57
C VAL A 148 -10.79 13.82 -10.97
N PHE A 149 -9.82 13.66 -10.07
CA PHE A 149 -8.59 12.93 -10.33
C PHE A 149 -8.69 11.41 -10.11
N LEU A 150 -9.82 10.90 -9.61
CA LEU A 150 -10.03 9.46 -9.39
C LEU A 150 -9.95 8.63 -10.68
N THR A 151 -10.25 9.24 -11.82
CA THR A 151 -10.19 8.61 -13.16
C THR A 151 -9.06 9.19 -14.01
N HIS A 152 -8.08 9.87 -13.41
CA HIS A 152 -6.97 10.46 -14.14
C HIS A 152 -6.09 9.37 -14.79
N PRO A 153 -5.56 9.56 -16.01
CA PRO A 153 -4.79 8.51 -16.70
C PRO A 153 -3.46 8.15 -16.02
N SER A 154 -2.91 9.03 -15.19
CA SER A 154 -1.64 8.80 -14.50
C SER A 154 -1.82 8.08 -13.16
N PRO A 155 -1.16 6.92 -12.94
CA PRO A 155 -1.20 6.16 -11.69
C PRO A 155 -0.89 6.96 -10.44
N ILE A 156 0.17 7.77 -10.48
CA ILE A 156 0.56 8.57 -9.31
C ILE A 156 -0.50 9.59 -8.90
N VAL A 157 -1.35 10.03 -9.85
CA VAL A 157 -2.41 11.01 -9.59
C VAL A 157 -3.66 10.32 -9.06
N TYR A 158 -4.17 9.30 -9.75
CA TYR A 158 -5.40 8.65 -9.29
C TYR A 158 -5.21 7.88 -7.98
N GLN A 159 -4.02 7.28 -7.76
CA GLN A 159 -3.73 6.59 -6.49
C GLN A 159 -3.66 7.57 -5.32
N GLU A 160 -3.08 8.76 -5.54
CA GLU A 160 -3.04 9.80 -4.51
C GLU A 160 -4.42 10.40 -4.29
N ALA A 161 -5.23 10.55 -5.33
CA ALA A 161 -6.63 10.97 -5.21
C ALA A 161 -7.46 9.96 -4.40
N GLN A 162 -7.34 8.66 -4.69
CA GLN A 162 -8.01 7.60 -3.93
C GLN A 162 -7.64 7.62 -2.45
N TYR A 163 -6.33 7.74 -2.17
CA TYR A 163 -5.85 7.89 -0.79
C TYR A 163 -6.41 9.14 -0.11
N ALA A 164 -6.39 10.27 -0.81
CA ALA A 164 -6.90 11.53 -0.27
C ALA A 164 -8.42 11.48 -0.01
N MET A 165 -9.20 10.83 -0.88
CA MET A 165 -10.63 10.63 -0.65
C MET A 165 -10.89 9.88 0.66
N ILE A 166 -10.13 8.81 0.93
CA ILE A 166 -10.24 8.07 2.19
C ILE A 166 -9.76 8.91 3.38
N ASN A 167 -8.60 9.56 3.27
CA ASN A 167 -8.04 10.34 4.37
C ASN A 167 -8.96 11.50 4.80
N LEU A 168 -9.71 12.08 3.85
CA LEU A 168 -10.60 13.22 4.11
C LEU A 168 -12.05 12.80 4.45
N LYS A 169 -12.56 11.70 3.89
CA LYS A 169 -13.96 11.25 4.07
C LYS A 169 -14.11 9.96 4.90
N GLY A 170 -13.03 9.34 5.34
CA GLY A 170 -13.05 8.02 5.97
C GLY A 170 -13.61 6.95 5.02
N PHE A 171 -14.50 6.11 5.53
CA PHE A 171 -15.12 5.01 4.80
C PHE A 171 -15.82 5.46 3.50
N ASP A 172 -16.53 6.58 3.51
CA ASP A 172 -17.21 7.14 2.33
C ASP A 172 -16.25 7.53 1.20
N GLY A 173 -14.95 7.62 1.50
CA GLY A 173 -13.89 7.79 0.53
C GLY A 173 -13.74 6.57 -0.39
N LEU A 174 -14.19 5.38 0.03
CA LEU A 174 -14.14 4.14 -0.75
C LEU A 174 -15.19 4.07 -1.86
N ASN A 175 -16.11 5.02 -1.97
CA ASN A 175 -17.18 4.98 -2.98
C ASN A 175 -16.67 4.96 -4.43
N PHE A 176 -15.40 5.32 -4.68
CA PHE A 176 -14.80 5.14 -6.00
C PHE A 176 -14.71 3.66 -6.44
N LEU A 177 -14.71 2.71 -5.50
CA LEU A 177 -14.72 1.26 -5.77
C LEU A 177 -15.92 0.82 -6.62
N ASN A 178 -17.03 1.57 -6.56
CA ASN A 178 -18.23 1.30 -7.38
C ASN A 178 -17.98 1.48 -8.88
N THR A 179 -16.97 2.25 -9.27
CA THR A 179 -16.77 2.68 -10.66
C THR A 179 -15.35 2.47 -11.18
N ILE A 180 -14.43 1.97 -10.35
CA ILE A 180 -13.02 1.86 -10.71
C ILE A 180 -12.79 0.79 -11.79
N PRO A 181 -12.31 1.18 -13.00
CA PRO A 181 -12.07 0.21 -14.07
C PRO A 181 -10.70 -0.47 -13.93
N ASN A 182 -9.75 0.16 -13.25
CA ASN A 182 -8.38 -0.32 -13.12
C ASN A 182 -8.21 -1.30 -11.95
N VAL A 183 -7.27 -2.23 -12.10
CA VAL A 183 -6.81 -3.11 -11.01
C VAL A 183 -6.11 -2.28 -9.93
N ILE A 184 -6.49 -2.50 -8.67
CA ILE A 184 -5.85 -1.89 -7.51
C ILE A 184 -4.65 -2.74 -7.13
N SER A 185 -3.45 -2.16 -7.18
CA SER A 185 -2.23 -2.87 -6.80
C SER A 185 -2.22 -3.24 -5.32
N GLU A 186 -1.50 -4.30 -4.98
CA GLU A 186 -1.37 -4.79 -3.59
C GLU A 186 -0.90 -3.71 -2.61
N TRP A 187 0.07 -2.91 -3.03
CA TRP A 187 0.56 -1.79 -2.21
C TRP A 187 -0.50 -0.71 -2.02
N GLN A 188 -1.26 -0.38 -3.08
CA GLN A 188 -2.35 0.58 -2.97
C GLN A 188 -3.48 0.03 -2.08
N GLN A 189 -3.85 -1.25 -2.22
CA GLN A 189 -4.82 -1.90 -1.34
C GLN A 189 -4.38 -1.81 0.13
N LEU A 190 -3.11 -2.13 0.44
CA LEU A 190 -2.57 -2.01 1.79
C LEU A 190 -2.65 -0.57 2.30
N ARG A 191 -2.23 0.41 1.48
CA ARG A 191 -2.29 1.84 1.83
C ARG A 191 -3.72 2.27 2.16
N LEU A 192 -4.69 1.95 1.29
CA LEU A 192 -6.09 2.30 1.50
C LEU A 192 -6.67 1.59 2.74
N LEU A 193 -6.34 0.31 2.95
CA LEU A 193 -6.80 -0.47 4.09
C LEU A 193 -6.29 0.10 5.41
N LEU A 194 -5.03 0.56 5.47
CA LEU A 194 -4.45 1.17 6.67
C LEU A 194 -5.08 2.54 6.99
N SER A 195 -5.57 3.27 5.99
CA SER A 195 -6.20 4.58 6.16
C SER A 195 -7.62 4.53 6.71
N ILE A 196 -8.33 3.42 6.57
CA ILE A 196 -9.69 3.26 7.11
C ILE A 196 -9.59 2.92 8.59
N THR A 197 -10.19 3.72 9.47
CA THR A 197 -10.16 3.52 10.92
C THR A 197 -11.35 2.74 11.46
N ASP A 198 -12.51 2.87 10.81
CA ASP A 198 -13.79 2.34 11.25
C ASP A 198 -14.73 2.13 10.05
N ILE A 199 -15.78 1.34 10.27
CA ILE A 199 -16.85 1.10 9.29
C ILE A 199 -18.16 1.61 9.88
N PRO A 200 -18.82 2.60 9.25
CA PRO A 200 -20.11 3.10 9.71
C PRO A 200 -21.20 2.03 9.69
N SER A 201 -22.10 2.08 10.67
CA SER A 201 -23.31 1.24 10.69
C SER A 201 -24.13 1.43 9.41
N GLY A 202 -24.61 0.33 8.82
CA GLY A 202 -25.39 0.35 7.57
C GLY A 202 -24.56 0.30 6.29
N SER A 203 -23.23 0.18 6.38
CA SER A 203 -22.35 0.05 5.21
C SER A 203 -22.39 -1.32 4.52
N GLU A 204 -23.11 -2.29 5.09
CA GLU A 204 -23.14 -3.68 4.63
C GLU A 204 -23.56 -3.82 3.18
N GLU A 205 -24.54 -3.03 2.72
CA GLU A 205 -25.01 -3.06 1.33
C GLU A 205 -23.91 -2.63 0.34
N SER A 206 -23.14 -1.59 0.69
CA SER A 206 -22.03 -1.12 -0.16
C SER A 206 -20.90 -2.13 -0.21
N ILE A 207 -20.58 -2.73 0.94
CA ILE A 207 -19.52 -3.75 1.03
C ILE A 207 -19.93 -5.01 0.26
N ASP A 208 -21.18 -5.44 0.39
CA ASP A 208 -21.71 -6.58 -0.35
C ASP A 208 -21.74 -6.33 -1.87
N LEU A 209 -22.06 -5.10 -2.29
CA LEU A 209 -21.92 -4.68 -3.69
C LEU A 209 -20.47 -4.83 -4.18
N TRP A 210 -19.48 -4.46 -3.38
CA TRP A 210 -18.07 -4.58 -3.74
C TRP A 210 -17.58 -6.03 -3.81
N LEU A 211 -18.13 -6.95 -2.98
CA LEU A 211 -17.87 -8.39 -3.10
C LEU A 211 -18.36 -8.98 -4.44
N ARG A 212 -19.36 -8.36 -5.06
CA ARG A 212 -19.92 -8.77 -6.36
C ARG A 212 -19.31 -8.01 -7.55
N SER A 213 -18.28 -7.21 -7.31
CA SER A 213 -17.64 -6.41 -8.35
C SER A 213 -17.05 -7.29 -9.46
N ALA A 214 -17.15 -6.83 -10.71
CA ALA A 214 -16.48 -7.48 -11.85
C ALA A 214 -14.95 -7.30 -11.82
N ASN A 215 -14.44 -6.40 -10.97
CA ASN A 215 -13.02 -6.16 -10.77
C ASN A 215 -12.52 -7.00 -9.58
N ASP A 216 -11.81 -8.09 -9.90
CA ASP A 216 -11.30 -9.04 -8.90
C ASP A 216 -10.47 -8.36 -7.79
N SER A 217 -9.73 -7.27 -8.09
CA SER A 217 -8.96 -6.54 -7.07
C SER A 217 -9.83 -5.76 -6.09
N VAL A 218 -11.02 -5.33 -6.51
CA VAL A 218 -12.02 -4.73 -5.60
C VAL A 218 -12.57 -5.81 -4.68
N VAL A 219 -12.88 -7.00 -5.21
CA VAL A 219 -13.34 -8.14 -4.40
C VAL A 219 -12.28 -8.53 -3.36
N VAL A 220 -11.02 -8.68 -3.77
CA VAL A 220 -9.89 -8.99 -2.87
C VAL A 220 -9.69 -7.90 -1.81
N PHE A 221 -9.72 -6.62 -2.18
CA PHE A 221 -9.65 -5.52 -1.22
C PHE A 221 -10.80 -5.56 -0.22
N THR A 222 -12.01 -5.86 -0.69
CA THR A 222 -13.20 -5.96 0.15
C THR A 222 -13.07 -7.13 1.14
N LEU A 223 -12.61 -8.29 0.69
CA LEU A 223 -12.32 -9.42 1.58
C LEU A 223 -11.31 -9.07 2.68
N ARG A 224 -10.28 -8.28 2.37
CA ARG A 224 -9.32 -7.76 3.38
C ARG A 224 -9.98 -6.81 4.36
N LEU A 225 -10.90 -5.97 3.89
CA LEU A 225 -11.69 -5.07 4.73
C LEU A 225 -12.54 -5.87 5.73
N LEU A 226 -13.23 -6.93 5.27
CA LEU A 226 -14.00 -7.83 6.13
C LEU A 226 -13.13 -8.46 7.22
N ARG A 227 -11.92 -8.93 6.88
CA ARG A 227 -10.98 -9.51 7.86
C ARG A 227 -10.50 -8.48 8.89
N LYS A 228 -10.15 -7.27 8.45
CA LYS A 228 -9.67 -6.20 9.34
C LYS A 228 -10.73 -5.80 10.38
N PHE A 229 -11.99 -5.70 9.96
CA PHE A 229 -13.08 -5.19 10.78
C PHE A 229 -14.01 -6.27 11.33
N GLN A 230 -13.71 -7.55 11.07
CA GLN A 230 -14.45 -8.69 11.61
C GLN A 230 -15.95 -8.63 11.33
N LEU A 231 -16.31 -8.37 10.06
CA LEU A 231 -17.70 -8.22 9.62
C LEU A 231 -18.39 -9.58 9.41
N LEU A 232 -18.79 -10.21 10.50
CA LEU A 232 -19.43 -11.54 10.53
C LEU A 232 -20.76 -11.60 9.77
N SER A 233 -21.49 -10.48 9.67
CA SER A 233 -22.79 -10.42 8.97
C SER A 233 -22.69 -10.77 7.48
N LEU A 234 -21.52 -10.56 6.87
CA LEU A 234 -21.25 -10.84 5.45
C LEU A 234 -20.65 -12.23 5.21
N TYR A 235 -20.60 -13.09 6.22
CA TYR A 235 -20.02 -14.43 6.11
C TYR A 235 -20.63 -15.26 4.97
N SER A 236 -21.96 -15.23 4.82
CA SER A 236 -22.67 -15.92 3.74
C SER A 236 -22.31 -15.37 2.36
N SER A 237 -22.12 -14.05 2.23
CA SER A 237 -21.65 -13.43 0.99
C SER A 237 -20.24 -13.88 0.63
N VAL A 238 -19.35 -14.08 1.61
CA VAL A 238 -18.02 -14.63 1.38
C VAL A 238 -18.08 -16.08 0.90
N LEU A 239 -18.97 -16.92 1.45
CA LEU A 239 -19.14 -18.30 0.99
C LEU A 239 -19.53 -18.39 -0.50
N ASN A 240 -20.33 -17.45 -1.00
CA ASN A 240 -20.71 -17.41 -2.42
C ASN A 240 -19.49 -17.26 -3.34
N LEU A 241 -18.38 -16.68 -2.84
CA LEU A 241 -17.14 -16.49 -3.60
C LEU A 241 -16.33 -17.77 -3.76
N PHE A 242 -16.71 -18.88 -3.11
CA PHE A 242 -16.09 -20.19 -3.35
C PHE A 242 -16.34 -20.72 -4.76
N ASN A 243 -17.29 -20.14 -5.50
CA ASN A 243 -17.56 -20.46 -6.90
C ASN A 243 -17.11 -19.33 -7.85
N HIS A 244 -16.32 -18.37 -7.36
CA HIS A 244 -15.84 -17.27 -8.19
C HIS A 244 -14.89 -17.77 -9.29
N ARG A 245 -14.93 -17.15 -10.48
CA ARG A 245 -14.12 -17.54 -11.65
C ARG A 245 -12.60 -17.51 -11.41
N SER A 246 -12.16 -16.65 -10.48
CA SER A 246 -10.74 -16.38 -10.21
C SER A 246 -10.30 -17.10 -8.94
N ASP A 247 -9.31 -17.98 -9.09
CA ASP A 247 -8.71 -18.77 -8.01
C ASP A 247 -8.15 -17.89 -6.91
N GLN A 248 -7.57 -16.73 -7.26
CA GLN A 248 -7.10 -15.74 -6.29
C GLN A 248 -8.23 -15.26 -5.38
N VAL A 249 -9.41 -14.97 -5.94
CA VAL A 249 -10.58 -14.56 -5.14
C VAL A 249 -11.06 -15.71 -4.26
N ARG A 250 -11.08 -16.94 -4.78
CA ARG A 250 -11.47 -18.14 -4.01
C ARG A 250 -10.53 -18.39 -2.82
N ILE A 251 -9.21 -18.30 -3.03
CA ILE A 251 -8.18 -18.37 -1.98
C ILE A 251 -8.44 -17.29 -0.93
N GLN A 252 -8.64 -16.04 -1.35
CA GLN A 252 -8.90 -14.94 -0.42
C GLN A 252 -10.22 -15.09 0.34
N ALA A 253 -11.24 -15.71 -0.27
CA ALA A 253 -12.51 -16.02 0.40
C ALA A 253 -12.31 -17.10 1.47
N VAL A 254 -11.54 -18.14 1.17
CA VAL A 254 -11.15 -19.20 2.11
C VAL A 254 -10.40 -18.61 3.32
N GLU A 255 -9.43 -17.71 3.09
CA GLU A 255 -8.76 -16.94 4.16
C GLU A 255 -9.73 -16.08 4.98
N THR A 256 -10.70 -15.44 4.32
CA THR A 256 -11.69 -14.59 5.01
C THR A 256 -12.63 -15.41 5.89
N VAL A 257 -13.17 -16.54 5.43
CA VAL A 257 -14.05 -17.34 6.28
C VAL A 257 -13.32 -17.94 7.48
N GLN A 258 -12.02 -18.23 7.35
CA GLN A 258 -11.19 -18.62 8.49
C GLN A 258 -10.98 -17.45 9.45
N SER A 259 -10.71 -16.25 8.94
CA SER A 259 -10.50 -15.08 9.79
C SER A 259 -11.77 -14.64 10.51
N LEU A 260 -12.95 -14.90 9.94
CA LEU A 260 -14.25 -14.60 10.53
C LEU A 260 -14.70 -15.71 11.49
N GLU A 261 -14.40 -16.97 11.17
CA GLU A 261 -14.66 -18.21 11.93
C GLU A 261 -16.01 -18.33 12.65
N ASN A 262 -16.79 -19.36 12.30
CA ASN A 262 -17.98 -19.73 13.05
C ASN A 262 -18.12 -21.26 13.18
N SER A 263 -19.17 -21.71 13.85
CA SER A 263 -19.44 -23.13 14.07
C SER A 263 -19.64 -23.93 12.78
N THR A 264 -19.84 -23.31 11.63
CA THR A 264 -20.05 -23.98 10.34
C THR A 264 -18.85 -23.87 9.39
N THR A 265 -17.81 -23.11 9.72
CA THR A 265 -16.67 -22.87 8.83
C THR A 265 -15.99 -24.13 8.35
N ILE A 266 -15.65 -25.06 9.26
CA ILE A 266 -14.98 -26.30 8.88
C ILE A 266 -15.83 -27.12 7.91
N GLN A 267 -17.13 -27.22 8.18
CA GLN A 267 -18.06 -27.94 7.31
C GLN A 267 -18.11 -27.32 5.91
N HIS A 268 -18.22 -26.00 5.79
CA HIS A 268 -18.23 -25.34 4.48
C HIS A 268 -16.93 -25.51 3.70
N LEU A 269 -15.78 -25.49 4.39
CA LEU A 269 -14.48 -25.74 3.77
C LEU A 269 -14.36 -27.19 3.26
N THR A 270 -14.78 -28.17 4.06
CA THR A 270 -14.71 -29.59 3.66
C THR A 270 -15.71 -29.92 2.55
N ASP A 271 -16.93 -29.39 2.62
CA ASP A 271 -18.00 -29.66 1.64
C ASP A 271 -17.66 -29.08 0.27
N SER A 272 -17.00 -27.92 0.23
CA SER A 272 -16.62 -27.26 -1.02
C SER A 272 -15.36 -27.83 -1.65
N PHE A 273 -14.51 -28.51 -0.88
CA PHE A 273 -13.15 -28.93 -1.26
C PHE A 273 -13.06 -29.66 -2.61
N LYS A 274 -13.94 -30.63 -2.87
CA LYS A 274 -13.90 -31.45 -4.10
C LYS A 274 -14.20 -30.64 -5.38
N ASN A 275 -14.87 -29.50 -5.24
CA ASN A 275 -15.24 -28.63 -6.37
C ASN A 275 -14.20 -27.51 -6.63
N GLN A 276 -13.13 -27.46 -5.84
CA GLN A 276 -12.10 -26.43 -5.94
C GLN A 276 -10.94 -26.87 -6.84
N SER A 277 -10.20 -25.88 -7.37
CA SER A 277 -8.93 -26.12 -8.04
C SER A 277 -7.84 -26.56 -7.05
N GLU A 278 -6.78 -27.20 -7.54
CA GLU A 278 -5.69 -27.69 -6.69
C GLU A 278 -5.07 -26.58 -5.81
N GLU A 279 -4.93 -25.36 -6.35
CA GLU A 279 -4.39 -24.22 -5.59
C GLU A 279 -5.28 -23.86 -4.39
N VAL A 280 -6.60 -23.83 -4.60
CA VAL A 280 -7.58 -23.52 -3.54
C VAL A 280 -7.71 -24.69 -2.56
N GLN A 281 -7.65 -25.94 -3.03
CA GLN A 281 -7.62 -27.12 -2.16
C GLN A 281 -6.43 -27.10 -1.21
N VAL A 282 -5.25 -26.73 -1.71
CA VAL A 282 -4.05 -26.55 -0.89
C VAL A 282 -4.26 -25.44 0.15
N GLU A 283 -4.91 -24.34 -0.22
CA GLU A 283 -5.28 -23.28 0.74
C GLU A 283 -6.20 -23.79 1.85
N ILE A 284 -7.26 -24.53 1.49
CA ILE A 284 -8.20 -25.10 2.45
C ILE A 284 -7.46 -25.96 3.48
N VAL A 285 -6.60 -26.90 3.04
CA VAL A 285 -5.86 -27.76 3.98
C VAL A 285 -4.89 -26.97 4.85
N ARG A 286 -4.22 -25.95 4.28
CA ARG A 286 -3.34 -25.06 5.07
C ARG A 286 -4.13 -24.34 6.16
N ILE A 287 -5.31 -23.86 5.84
CA ILE A 287 -6.19 -23.19 6.81
C ILE A 287 -6.66 -24.16 7.88
N LEU A 288 -7.05 -25.38 7.52
CA LEU A 288 -7.45 -26.41 8.50
C LEU A 288 -6.29 -26.73 9.46
N LYS A 289 -5.05 -26.81 8.97
CA LYS A 289 -3.83 -26.92 9.81
C LYS A 289 -3.74 -25.77 10.82
N THR A 290 -3.97 -24.53 10.40
CA THR A 290 -3.89 -23.35 11.28
C THR A 290 -5.04 -23.28 12.28
N SER A 291 -6.25 -23.70 11.89
CA SER A 291 -7.45 -23.68 12.74
C SER A 291 -7.34 -24.60 13.96
N LYS A 292 -6.60 -25.72 13.82
CA LYS A 292 -6.50 -26.79 14.84
C LYS A 292 -7.86 -27.27 15.35
N ASP A 293 -8.87 -27.25 14.49
CA ASP A 293 -10.21 -27.70 14.85
C ASP A 293 -10.33 -29.24 14.72
N PRO A 294 -10.68 -29.97 15.80
CA PRO A 294 -10.85 -31.42 15.77
C PRO A 294 -11.86 -31.93 14.74
N ARG A 295 -12.83 -31.10 14.31
CA ARG A 295 -13.83 -31.45 13.30
C ARG A 295 -13.22 -31.72 11.92
N SER A 296 -12.00 -31.23 11.68
CA SER A 296 -11.26 -31.48 10.44
C SER A 296 -10.53 -32.82 10.38
N ILE A 297 -10.39 -33.53 11.51
CA ILE A 297 -9.53 -34.74 11.63
C ILE A 297 -9.90 -35.80 10.59
N GLU A 298 -11.17 -36.18 10.51
CA GLU A 298 -11.60 -37.26 9.61
C GLU A 298 -11.40 -36.88 8.14
N PHE A 299 -11.67 -35.63 7.78
CA PHE A 299 -11.39 -35.10 6.45
C PHE A 299 -9.88 -35.14 6.13
N LEU A 300 -9.01 -34.73 7.07
CA LEU A 300 -7.56 -34.74 6.87
C LEU A 300 -7.00 -36.16 6.72
N LYS A 301 -7.55 -37.14 7.45
CA LYS A 301 -7.20 -38.57 7.29
C LYS A 301 -7.55 -39.09 5.90
N GLU A 302 -8.73 -38.75 5.39
CA GLU A 302 -9.13 -39.07 4.00
C GLU A 302 -8.13 -38.45 3.03
N GLN A 303 -7.88 -37.14 3.10
CA GLN A 303 -7.00 -36.47 2.15
C GLN A 303 -5.53 -36.94 2.19
N LEU A 304 -5.01 -37.34 3.35
CA LEU A 304 -3.66 -37.91 3.47
C LEU A 304 -3.52 -39.22 2.67
N THR A 305 -4.57 -40.04 2.67
CA THR A 305 -4.54 -41.40 2.09
C THR A 305 -4.99 -41.43 0.64
N THR A 306 -5.96 -40.60 0.24
CA THR A 306 -6.61 -40.69 -1.06
C THR A 306 -6.23 -39.60 -2.07
N HIS A 307 -5.71 -38.46 -1.62
CA HIS A 307 -5.46 -37.33 -2.53
C HIS A 307 -4.28 -37.60 -3.47
N SER A 308 -4.38 -37.21 -4.73
CA SER A 308 -3.32 -37.44 -5.74
C SER A 308 -2.10 -36.52 -5.55
N LEU A 309 -2.33 -35.28 -5.12
CA LEU A 309 -1.28 -34.27 -4.94
C LEU A 309 -0.48 -34.50 -3.64
N VAL A 310 0.81 -34.82 -3.79
CA VAL A 310 1.76 -35.04 -2.68
C VAL A 310 1.81 -33.87 -1.70
N LYS A 311 1.85 -32.63 -2.22
CA LYS A 311 1.89 -31.40 -1.41
C LYS A 311 0.72 -31.31 -0.45
N LEU A 312 -0.47 -31.72 -0.89
CA LEU A 312 -1.67 -31.67 -0.06
C LEU A 312 -1.65 -32.75 1.02
N ARG A 313 -1.17 -33.95 0.69
CA ARG A 313 -0.96 -35.04 1.65
C ARG A 313 0.06 -34.65 2.74
N ILE A 314 1.14 -33.95 2.36
CA ILE A 314 2.11 -33.40 3.32
C ILE A 314 1.43 -32.43 4.28
N PHE A 315 0.68 -31.44 3.76
CA PHE A 315 -0.05 -30.51 4.63
C PHE A 315 -1.10 -31.22 5.50
N ALA A 316 -1.77 -32.26 5.01
CA ALA A 316 -2.71 -33.05 5.80
C ALA A 316 -2.01 -33.81 6.94
N ALA A 317 -0.85 -34.41 6.68
CA ALA A 317 -0.04 -35.06 7.71
C ALA A 317 0.44 -34.07 8.79
N GLU A 318 0.91 -32.90 8.37
CA GLU A 318 1.31 -31.83 9.29
C GLU A 318 0.13 -31.31 10.11
N ALA A 319 -1.05 -31.12 9.50
CA ALA A 319 -2.27 -30.72 10.19
C ALA A 319 -2.68 -31.74 11.26
N LEU A 320 -2.62 -33.03 10.93
CA LEU A 320 -2.90 -34.12 11.88
C LEU A 320 -1.91 -34.13 13.06
N LEU A 321 -0.63 -33.78 12.84
CA LEU A 321 0.34 -33.64 13.93
C LEU A 321 0.06 -32.44 14.85
N GLU A 322 -0.51 -31.36 14.31
CA GLU A 322 -0.95 -30.20 15.10
C GLU A 322 -2.26 -30.45 15.87
N LEU A 323 -3.02 -31.48 15.47
CA LEU A 323 -4.25 -31.97 16.10
C LEU A 323 -4.03 -33.19 17.02
N ASP A 324 -2.79 -33.38 17.47
CA ASP A 324 -2.37 -34.48 18.35
C ASP A 324 -2.65 -35.90 17.80
N GLN A 325 -2.83 -36.07 16.49
CA GLN A 325 -3.06 -37.37 15.83
C GLN A 325 -1.76 -38.12 15.52
N LYS A 326 -0.72 -37.97 16.34
CA LYS A 326 0.60 -38.60 16.12
C LYS A 326 0.53 -40.13 16.17
N GLU A 327 -0.26 -40.71 17.07
CA GLU A 327 -0.41 -42.16 17.20
C GLU A 327 -1.05 -42.79 15.95
N TYR A 328 -2.04 -42.10 15.37
CA TYR A 328 -2.65 -42.49 14.11
C TYR A 328 -1.60 -42.54 12.98
N LEU A 329 -0.78 -41.49 12.84
CA LEU A 329 0.28 -41.45 11.83
C LEU A 329 1.35 -42.53 12.03
N ILE A 330 1.72 -42.84 13.27
CA ILE A 330 2.67 -43.93 13.57
C ILE A 330 2.08 -45.29 13.19
N THR A 331 0.79 -45.50 13.45
CA THR A 331 0.08 -46.72 13.08
C THR A 331 0.00 -46.87 11.57
N LEU A 332 -0.40 -45.80 10.87
CA LEU A 332 -0.49 -45.77 9.41
C LEU A 332 0.87 -46.03 8.74
N ARG A 333 1.97 -45.50 9.32
CA ARG A 333 3.33 -45.76 8.84
C ARG A 333 3.76 -47.24 8.98
N LYS A 334 3.26 -47.94 10.00
CA LYS A 334 3.60 -49.36 10.26
C LYS A 334 2.71 -50.34 9.51
N ASP A 335 1.63 -49.87 8.91
CA ASP A 335 0.71 -50.69 8.14
C ASP A 335 1.40 -51.25 6.90
N SER A 336 1.22 -52.54 6.63
CA SER A 336 1.87 -53.26 5.53
C SER A 336 1.37 -52.81 4.15
N ASP A 337 0.18 -52.22 4.10
CA ASP A 337 -0.47 -51.78 2.88
C ASP A 337 -0.11 -50.32 2.51
N SER A 338 0.66 -49.63 3.35
CA SER A 338 1.08 -48.25 3.12
C SER A 338 2.12 -48.14 2.00
N SER A 339 1.82 -47.33 0.98
CA SER A 339 2.77 -46.99 -0.08
C SER A 339 4.06 -46.35 0.47
N ASN A 340 5.21 -46.62 -0.17
CA ASN A 340 6.50 -46.02 0.21
C ASN A 340 6.44 -44.48 0.23
N GLU A 341 5.68 -43.88 -0.68
CA GLU A 341 5.44 -42.43 -0.72
C GLU A 341 4.71 -41.93 0.53
N LEU A 342 3.65 -42.61 0.97
CA LEU A 342 2.93 -42.26 2.20
C LEU A 342 3.84 -42.31 3.43
N VAL A 343 4.70 -43.32 3.51
CA VAL A 343 5.69 -43.45 4.59
C VAL A 343 6.68 -42.29 4.59
N GLN A 344 7.16 -41.86 3.40
CA GLN A 344 8.06 -40.71 3.27
C GLN A 344 7.38 -39.40 3.71
N ILE A 345 6.12 -39.19 3.32
CA ILE A 345 5.32 -38.02 3.71
C ILE A 345 5.17 -37.95 5.23
N ILE A 346 4.81 -39.07 5.87
CA ILE A 346 4.65 -39.14 7.32
C ILE A 346 5.98 -38.87 8.03
N ASN A 347 7.08 -39.43 7.54
CA ASN A 347 8.41 -39.20 8.13
C ASN A 347 8.84 -37.73 8.01
N HIS A 348 8.59 -37.08 6.87
CA HIS A 348 8.85 -35.65 6.68
C HIS A 348 8.10 -34.82 7.72
N ALA A 349 6.78 -35.00 7.81
CA ALA A 349 5.95 -34.24 8.75
C ALA A 349 6.38 -34.44 10.22
N ILE A 350 6.78 -35.66 10.60
CA ILE A 350 7.25 -35.95 11.97
C ILE A 350 8.63 -35.33 12.25
N GLN A 351 9.55 -35.33 11.27
CA GLN A 351 10.90 -34.79 11.42
C GLN A 351 10.91 -33.27 11.56
N GLU A 352 10.06 -32.57 10.81
CA GLU A 352 9.99 -31.09 10.84
C GLU A 352 9.59 -30.53 12.22
N LYS A 353 8.91 -31.33 13.08
CA LYS A 353 8.54 -30.93 14.45
C LYS A 353 9.63 -31.20 15.50
N ILE A 354 10.69 -31.93 15.15
CA ILE A 354 11.79 -32.31 16.05
C ILE A 354 12.97 -31.31 15.96
N CYS A 355 13.07 -30.56 14.87
CA CYS A 355 13.94 -29.40 14.73
C CYS A 355 13.24 -28.12 15.21
#